data_AF-A0A2V7J670-F1
#
_entry.id   AF-A0A2V7J670-F1
#
_cell.length_a   1.000
_cell.length_b   1.000
_cell.length_c   1.000
_cell.angle_alpha   90.00
_cell.angle_beta   90.00
_cell.angle_gamma   90.00
#
_symmetry.space_group_name_H-M   'P 1'
#
loop_
_entity.id
_entity.type
_entity.pdbx_description
1 polymer ?
#
loop_
_entity_poly.entity_id
_entity_poly.type
_entity_poly.pdbx_seq_one_letter_code
_entity_poly.pdbx_strand_id
1 'polypeptide(L)'
;MLAGPSLITSQLQNARMVLTDPPRGMPDSLPARVIEQKAGSGGNGALIVGRDAEGKISMQYRGPTFPARGYGLLVVDDTSQRAMGVLLLDQEEPAGHPAIGTVIGGSTVLNLYGVRVDWASVSNPRCPLFGSAPTSTS
;
A
#
# COMPACT_ATOMS: atom_id res chain seq x y z
N MET A 1 -3.13 -14.84 -12.69
CA MET A 1 -1.75 -14.57 -12.22
C MET A 1 -1.61 -13.07 -12.07
N LEU A 2 -1.47 -12.55 -10.84
CA LEU A 2 -1.31 -11.11 -10.59
C LEU A 2 0.19 -10.80 -10.52
N ALA A 3 0.79 -10.44 -11.65
CA ALA A 3 2.21 -10.08 -11.71
C ALA A 3 2.52 -8.76 -11.00
N GLY A 4 1.55 -7.84 -10.90
CA GLY A 4 1.73 -6.50 -10.31
C GLY A 4 2.30 -6.53 -8.88
N PRO A 5 1.63 -7.16 -7.89
CA PRO A 5 2.12 -7.20 -6.52
C PRO A 5 3.54 -7.76 -6.38
N SER A 6 3.88 -8.83 -7.10
CA SER A 6 5.23 -9.42 -7.08
C SER A 6 6.30 -8.52 -7.71
N LEU A 7 5.95 -7.77 -8.76
CA LEU A 7 6.85 -6.78 -9.37
C LEU A 7 7.06 -5.57 -8.47
N ILE A 8 6.07 -5.22 -7.64
CA ILE A 8 6.19 -4.12 -6.69
C ILE A 8 7.05 -4.54 -5.50
N THR A 9 6.83 -5.74 -4.95
CA THR A 9 7.63 -6.22 -3.81
C THR A 9 9.09 -6.47 -4.20
N SER A 10 9.39 -6.85 -5.44
CA SER A 10 10.78 -6.99 -5.90
C SER A 10 11.54 -5.66 -5.89
N GLN A 11 10.86 -4.52 -6.01
CA GLN A 11 11.50 -3.19 -5.95
C GLN A 11 12.06 -2.85 -4.58
N LEU A 12 11.62 -3.54 -3.51
CA LEU A 12 12.20 -3.38 -2.18
C LEU A 12 13.69 -3.79 -2.16
N GLN A 13 14.13 -4.65 -3.08
CA GLN A 13 15.54 -5.02 -3.24
C GLN A 13 16.40 -3.89 -3.82
N ASN A 14 15.77 -2.84 -4.39
CA ASN A 14 16.44 -1.67 -4.91
C ASN A 14 16.34 -0.50 -3.92
N ALA A 15 17.39 -0.25 -3.15
CA ALA A 15 17.41 0.79 -2.12
C ALA A 15 17.04 2.20 -2.62
N ARG A 16 17.23 2.51 -3.91
CA ARG A 16 16.85 3.81 -4.49
C ARG A 16 15.34 3.98 -4.66
N MET A 17 14.61 2.87 -4.75
CA MET A 17 13.16 2.88 -4.93
C MET A 17 12.43 2.91 -3.59
N VAL A 18 13.10 2.63 -2.47
CA VAL A 18 12.48 2.64 -1.15
C VAL A 18 12.38 4.06 -0.61
N LEU A 19 11.22 4.38 -0.05
CA LEU A 19 11.00 5.66 0.62
C LEU A 19 11.49 5.58 2.06
N THR A 20 12.32 6.57 2.45
CA THR A 20 12.74 6.77 3.84
C THR A 20 11.83 7.70 4.60
N ASP A 21 11.06 8.51 3.87
CA ASP A 21 10.18 9.54 4.42
C ASP A 21 8.78 9.45 3.78
N PRO A 22 7.72 9.80 4.53
CA PRO A 22 6.39 10.04 4.01
C PRO A 22 6.37 10.93 2.74
N PRO A 23 5.70 10.52 1.66
CA PRO A 23 5.52 11.39 0.51
C PRO A 23 4.64 12.60 0.88
N ARG A 24 4.91 13.75 0.25
CA ARG A 24 4.15 14.98 0.46
C ARG A 24 2.83 14.92 -0.32
N GLY A 25 1.82 15.64 0.16
CA GLY A 25 0.54 15.75 -0.54
C GLY A 25 -0.25 14.44 -0.59
N MET A 26 -0.10 13.60 0.45
CA MET A 26 -0.92 12.41 0.61
C MET A 26 -2.41 12.77 0.60
N PRO A 27 -3.25 12.06 -0.17
CA PRO A 27 -4.70 12.28 -0.15
C PRO A 27 -5.28 11.78 1.18
N ASP A 28 -6.46 12.30 1.55
CA ASP A 28 -7.16 11.93 2.79
C ASP A 28 -7.60 10.46 2.81
N SER A 29 -7.71 9.84 1.62
CA SER A 29 -7.94 8.41 1.50
C SER A 29 -7.16 7.80 0.34
N LEU A 30 -6.76 6.56 0.51
CA LEU A 30 -6.09 5.74 -0.50
C LEU A 30 -6.81 4.42 -0.69
N PRO A 31 -6.85 3.87 -1.91
CA PRO A 31 -7.33 2.52 -2.09
C PRO A 31 -6.30 1.54 -1.50
N ALA A 32 -6.80 0.44 -0.96
CA ALA A 32 -5.99 -0.61 -0.38
C ALA A 32 -6.37 -1.97 -0.95
N ARG A 33 -5.38 -2.84 -1.06
CA ARG A 33 -5.60 -4.22 -1.48
C ARG A 33 -4.84 -5.19 -0.59
N VAL A 34 -5.57 -6.13 -0.01
CA VAL A 34 -5.03 -7.22 0.78
C VAL A 34 -4.59 -8.34 -0.16
N ILE A 35 -3.32 -8.70 -0.04
CA ILE A 35 -2.69 -9.80 -0.75
C ILE A 35 -2.34 -10.85 0.30
N GLU A 36 -3.15 -11.91 0.36
CA GLU A 36 -2.87 -13.06 1.22
C GLU A 36 -2.24 -14.20 0.41
N GLN A 37 -1.38 -15.00 1.05
CA GLN A 37 -0.80 -16.21 0.45
C GLN A 37 -1.88 -17.24 0.09
N LYS A 38 -2.99 -17.27 0.84
CA LYS A 38 -4.12 -18.14 0.55
C LYS A 38 -4.97 -17.56 -0.58
N ALA A 39 -4.96 -18.23 -1.72
CA ALA A 39 -5.76 -17.85 -2.88
C ALA A 39 -7.25 -17.70 -2.51
N GLY A 40 -7.82 -16.54 -2.84
CA GLY A 40 -9.24 -16.22 -2.62
C GLY A 40 -9.57 -15.49 -1.30
N SER A 41 -8.61 -15.29 -0.40
CA SER A 41 -8.84 -14.59 0.88
C SER A 41 -8.47 -13.09 0.87
N GLY A 42 -7.81 -12.62 -0.19
CA GLY A 42 -7.52 -11.20 -0.37
C GLY A 42 -8.76 -10.38 -0.74
N GLY A 43 -8.72 -9.07 -0.50
CA GLY A 43 -9.84 -8.16 -0.73
C GLY A 43 -9.39 -6.72 -1.00
N ASN A 44 -10.32 -5.90 -1.50
CA ASN A 44 -10.09 -4.46 -1.64
C ASN A 44 -10.70 -3.71 -0.45
N GLY A 45 -10.13 -2.56 -0.14
CA GLY A 45 -10.62 -1.65 0.89
C GLY A 45 -10.12 -0.24 0.65
N ALA A 46 -10.29 0.61 1.66
CA ALA A 46 -9.77 1.96 1.68
C ALA A 46 -8.95 2.19 2.95
N LEU A 47 -8.00 3.10 2.87
CA LEU A 47 -7.23 3.62 3.99
C LEU A 47 -7.58 5.07 4.18
N ILE A 48 -8.01 5.43 5.39
CA ILE A 48 -8.15 6.82 5.79
C ILE A 48 -6.79 7.28 6.29
N VAL A 49 -6.22 8.29 5.64
CA VAL A 49 -4.88 8.78 5.94
C VAL A 49 -4.96 9.81 7.04
N GLY A 50 -4.18 9.60 8.10
CA GLY A 50 -4.02 10.53 9.20
C GLY A 50 -2.57 10.61 9.65
N ARG A 51 -2.37 11.20 10.82
CA ARG A 51 -1.08 11.25 11.50
C ARG A 51 -1.22 10.81 12.95
N ASP A 52 -0.17 10.21 13.48
CA ASP A 52 -0.08 9.93 14.92
C ASP A 52 0.35 11.17 15.71
N ALA A 53 0.50 11.00 17.03
CA ALA A 53 0.91 12.08 17.94
C ALA A 53 2.32 12.60 17.66
N GLU A 54 3.19 11.78 17.04
CA GLU A 54 4.53 12.17 16.62
C GLU A 54 4.57 12.76 15.20
N GLY A 55 3.40 12.89 14.54
CA GLY A 55 3.26 13.46 13.21
C GLY A 55 3.62 12.50 12.07
N LYS A 56 3.90 11.22 12.35
CA LYS A 56 4.15 10.20 11.33
C LYS A 56 2.84 9.75 10.70
N ILE A 57 2.92 9.11 9.53
CA ILE A 57 1.73 8.58 8.86
C ILE A 57 1.09 7.50 9.74
N SER A 58 -0.23 7.62 9.95
CA SER A 58 -1.04 6.54 10.49
C SER A 58 -2.30 6.40 9.65
N MET A 59 -2.57 5.19 9.15
CA MET A 59 -3.70 4.93 8.28
C MET A 59 -4.70 3.97 8.90
N GLN A 60 -5.99 4.29 8.86
CA GLN A 60 -7.05 3.38 9.30
C GLN A 60 -7.64 2.62 8.12
N TYR A 61 -7.57 1.30 8.17
CA TYR A 61 -8.13 0.43 7.14
C TYR A 61 -9.64 0.25 7.30
N ARG A 62 -10.34 0.34 6.17
CA ARG A 62 -11.78 0.11 6.01
C ARG A 62 -11.95 -0.95 4.92
N GLY A 63 -12.20 -2.19 5.34
CA GLY A 63 -12.44 -3.31 4.43
C GLY A 63 -12.83 -4.58 5.18
N PRO A 64 -13.16 -5.65 4.46
CA PRO A 64 -13.75 -6.86 5.04
C PRO A 64 -12.73 -7.71 5.81
N THR A 65 -11.47 -7.72 5.37
CA THR A 65 -10.39 -8.53 5.95
C THR A 65 -9.15 -7.68 6.14
N PHE A 66 -8.44 -7.90 7.25
CA PHE A 66 -7.16 -7.25 7.56
C PHE A 66 -6.17 -8.30 8.05
N PRO A 67 -4.92 -8.34 7.53
CA PRO A 67 -3.95 -9.34 7.94
C PRO A 67 -3.64 -9.26 9.44
N ALA A 68 -3.58 -10.42 10.11
CA ALA A 68 -3.18 -10.49 11.51
C ALA A 68 -1.69 -10.20 11.75
N ARG A 69 -0.87 -10.31 10.70
CA ARG A 69 0.57 -10.02 10.68
C ARG A 69 0.99 -9.57 9.28
N GLY A 70 2.19 -9.00 9.20
CA GLY A 70 2.84 -8.60 7.96
C GLY A 70 3.01 -7.08 7.90
N TYR A 71 2.87 -6.48 6.72
CA TYR A 71 3.14 -5.06 6.53
C TYR A 71 2.27 -4.41 5.46
N GLY A 72 2.16 -3.09 5.55
CA GLY A 72 1.64 -2.25 4.49
C GLY A 72 2.76 -1.75 3.57
N LEU A 73 2.49 -1.71 2.27
CA LEU A 73 3.39 -1.17 1.26
C LEU A 73 2.69 -0.07 0.46
N LEU A 74 3.05 1.18 0.75
CA LEU A 74 2.63 2.36 0.00
C LEU A 74 3.32 2.36 -1.37
N VAL A 75 2.50 2.36 -2.41
CA VAL A 75 2.97 2.41 -3.79
C VAL A 75 2.88 3.85 -4.29
N VAL A 76 4.02 4.41 -4.67
CA VAL A 76 4.11 5.77 -5.24
C VAL A 76 4.54 5.66 -6.69
N ASP A 77 3.83 6.37 -7.58
CA ASP A 77 4.27 6.51 -8.96
C ASP A 77 5.50 7.41 -9.02
N ASP A 78 6.61 6.90 -9.55
CA ASP A 78 7.86 7.66 -9.63
C ASP A 78 7.77 8.84 -10.60
N THR A 79 6.88 8.77 -11.60
CA THR A 79 6.72 9.86 -12.57
C THR A 79 5.99 11.05 -11.96
N SER A 80 4.82 10.82 -11.37
CA SER A 80 3.97 11.89 -10.82
C SER A 80 4.24 12.20 -9.34
N GLN A 81 5.03 11.36 -8.65
CA GLN A 81 5.26 11.40 -7.21
C GLN A 81 3.97 11.25 -6.38
N ARG A 82 2.92 10.67 -6.97
CA ARG A 82 1.61 10.48 -6.31
C ARG A 82 1.52 9.12 -5.64
N ALA A 83 0.93 9.11 -4.45
CA ALA A 83 0.51 7.88 -3.81
C ALA A 83 -0.64 7.23 -4.58
N MET A 84 -0.43 5.99 -5.02
CA MET A 84 -1.37 5.24 -5.87
C MET A 84 -2.29 4.33 -5.06
N GLY A 85 -1.80 3.84 -3.91
CA GLY A 85 -2.53 2.95 -3.02
C GLY A 85 -1.58 2.17 -2.12
N VAL A 86 -2.15 1.29 -1.29
CA VAL A 86 -1.36 0.46 -0.36
C VAL A 86 -1.69 -1.01 -0.53
N LEU A 87 -0.65 -1.82 -0.68
CA LEU A 87 -0.78 -3.28 -0.58
C LEU A 87 -0.65 -3.68 0.89
N LEU A 88 -1.55 -4.51 1.40
CA LEU A 88 -1.45 -5.14 2.71
C LEU A 88 -1.03 -6.59 2.51
N LEU A 89 0.18 -6.92 2.93
CA LEU A 89 0.78 -8.23 2.66
C LEU A 89 0.92 -9.03 3.95
N ASP A 90 0.52 -10.30 3.91
CA ASP A 90 0.70 -11.27 5.00
C ASP A 90 2.09 -11.96 4.97
N GLN A 91 3.11 -11.17 4.65
CA GLN A 91 4.50 -11.62 4.46
C GLN A 91 5.42 -11.02 5.51
N GLU A 92 6.66 -11.52 5.59
CA GLU A 92 7.68 -10.97 6.49
C GLU A 92 8.06 -9.54 6.08
N GLU A 93 8.33 -8.69 7.07
CA GLU A 93 8.68 -7.29 6.83
C GLU A 93 10.01 -7.16 6.06
N PRO A 94 10.15 -6.16 5.18
CA PRO A 94 11.37 -5.97 4.42
C PRO A 94 12.53 -5.52 5.34
N ALA A 95 13.56 -6.35 5.43
CA ALA A 95 14.71 -6.11 6.30
C ALA A 95 15.53 -4.88 5.88
N GLY A 96 16.00 -4.09 6.86
CA GLY A 96 16.91 -2.97 6.63
C GLY A 96 16.27 -1.71 6.04
N HIS A 97 14.95 -1.68 5.89
CA HIS A 97 14.21 -0.50 5.44
C HIS A 97 13.50 0.18 6.62
N PRO A 98 13.47 1.52 6.66
CA PRO A 98 12.72 2.23 7.69
C PRO A 98 11.22 2.18 7.40
N ALA A 99 10.42 1.94 8.44
CA ALA A 99 8.98 2.16 8.37
C ALA A 99 8.70 3.67 8.31
N ILE A 100 7.83 4.08 7.40
CA ILE A 100 7.40 5.48 7.19
C ILE A 100 6.10 5.81 7.93
N GLY A 101 5.47 4.83 8.55
CA GLY A 101 4.23 4.99 9.29
C GLY A 101 3.61 3.66 9.72
N THR A 102 2.31 3.68 9.97
CA THR A 102 1.54 2.51 10.40
C THR A 102 0.23 2.36 9.64
N VAL A 103 -0.26 1.13 9.55
CA VAL A 103 -1.63 0.81 9.12
C VAL A 103 -2.33 0.08 10.25
N ILE A 104 -3.53 0.54 10.60
CA ILE A 104 -4.34 0.02 11.70
C ILE A 104 -5.61 -0.59 11.13
N GLY A 105 -5.89 -1.85 11.48
CA GLY A 105 -7.11 -2.56 11.14
C GLY A 105 -7.61 -3.39 12.30
N GLY A 106 -8.81 -3.09 12.80
CA GLY A 106 -9.34 -3.72 14.02
C GLY A 106 -8.42 -3.45 15.22
N SER A 107 -7.91 -4.51 15.83
CA SER A 107 -6.94 -4.46 16.94
C SER A 107 -5.48 -4.63 16.50
N THR A 108 -5.22 -4.76 15.20
CA THR A 108 -3.88 -5.05 14.66
C THR A 108 -3.27 -3.79 14.07
N VAL A 109 -1.98 -3.60 14.35
CA VAL A 109 -1.16 -2.52 13.78
C VAL A 109 -0.03 -3.15 12.98
N LEU A 110 0.13 -2.72 11.73
CA LEU A 110 1.19 -3.15 10.82
C LEU A 110 2.10 -1.96 10.49
N ASN A 111 3.39 -2.21 10.31
CA ASN A 111 4.32 -1.19 9.82
C ASN A 111 3.99 -0.85 8.36
N LEU A 112 4.14 0.43 8.01
CA LEU A 112 3.99 0.92 6.64
C LEU A 112 5.38 1.22 6.05
N TYR A 113 5.66 0.62 4.91
CA TYR A 113 6.82 0.90 4.08
C TYR A 113 6.39 1.61 2.81
N GLY A 114 7.32 2.24 2.10
CA GLY A 114 7.02 2.94 0.85
C GLY A 114 7.97 2.55 -0.26
N VAL A 115 7.44 2.41 -1.47
CA VAL A 115 8.23 2.11 -2.67
C VAL A 115 7.76 2.93 -3.86
N ARG A 116 8.72 3.36 -4.67
CA ARG A 116 8.53 4.02 -5.96
C ARG A 116 8.48 2.97 -7.06
N VAL A 117 7.54 3.14 -7.97
CA VAL A 117 7.38 2.28 -9.14
C VAL A 117 7.11 3.12 -10.37
N ASP A 118 7.54 2.66 -11.53
CA ASP A 118 6.93 3.10 -12.78
C ASP A 118 5.52 2.51 -12.83
N TRP A 119 4.50 3.32 -12.58
CA TRP A 119 3.12 2.84 -12.47
C TRP A 119 2.62 2.13 -13.72
N ALA A 120 3.05 2.58 -14.90
CA ALA A 120 2.64 1.99 -16.18
C ALA A 120 3.16 0.54 -16.33
N SER A 121 4.26 0.20 -15.64
CA SER A 121 4.83 -1.15 -15.67
C SER A 121 4.12 -2.15 -14.73
N VAL A 122 3.41 -1.66 -13.70
CA VAL A 122 2.83 -2.52 -12.63
C VAL A 122 1.31 -2.55 -12.61
N SER A 123 0.64 -1.64 -13.32
CA SER A 123 -0.82 -1.54 -13.37
C SER A 123 -1.33 -1.46 -14.81
N ASN A 124 -2.29 -2.34 -15.14
CA ASN A 124 -2.92 -2.37 -16.46
C ASN A 124 -4.27 -1.62 -16.40
N PRO A 125 -4.57 -0.67 -17.29
CA PRO A 125 -5.86 0.03 -17.31
C PRO A 125 -7.09 -0.90 -17.41
N ARG A 126 -6.95 -2.08 -18.04
CA ARG A 126 -8.03 -3.08 -18.13
C ARG A 126 -8.23 -3.86 -16.83
N CYS A 127 -7.18 -3.97 -16.02
CA CYS A 127 -7.15 -4.69 -14.75
C CYS A 127 -6.34 -3.88 -13.73
N PRO A 128 -6.86 -2.76 -13.24
CA PRO A 128 -6.13 -1.87 -12.35
C PRO A 128 -5.78 -2.58 -11.04
N LEU A 129 -4.56 -2.33 -10.53
CA LEU A 129 -4.02 -3.03 -9.36
C LEU A 129 -4.91 -2.91 -8.12
N PHE A 130 -5.48 -1.73 -7.86
CA PHE A 130 -6.34 -1.45 -6.72
C PHE A 130 -7.84 -1.49 -7.06
N GLY A 131 -8.20 -2.06 -8.21
CA GLY A 131 -9.57 -2.01 -8.73
C GLY A 131 -9.89 -0.69 -9.41
N SER A 132 -11.09 -0.61 -9.99
CA SER A 132 -11.61 0.62 -10.59
C SER A 132 -11.86 1.66 -9.50
N ALA A 133 -11.50 2.92 -9.74
CA ALA A 133 -12.00 4.01 -8.90
C ALA A 133 -13.54 3.92 -8.84
N PRO A 134 -14.18 4.09 -7.67
CA PRO A 134 -15.63 4.14 -7.61
C PRO A 134 -16.08 5.28 -8.53
N THR A 135 -16.88 4.95 -9.54
CA THR A 135 -17.48 5.91 -10.45
C THR A 135 -18.23 6.92 -9.59
N SER A 136 -17.75 8.16 -9.52
CA SER A 136 -18.47 9.25 -8.87
C SER A 136 -19.77 9.43 -9.64
N THR A 137 -20.86 8.87 -9.12
CA THR A 137 -22.19 9.09 -9.68
C THR A 137 -22.54 10.52 -9.33
N SER A 138 -22.63 11.36 -10.36
CA SER A 138 -23.11 12.75 -10.28
C SER A 138 -24.62 12.76 -10.12
#